data_AF-M0HJC1-F1
#
_entry.id   AF-M0HJC1-F1
#
_cell.length_a   1.000
_cell.length_b   1.000
_cell.length_c   1.000
_cell.angle_alpha   90.00
_cell.angle_beta   90.00
_cell.angle_gamma   90.00
#
_symmetry.space_group_name_H-M   'P 1'
#
loop_
_entity.id
_entity.type
_entity.pdbx_description
1 polymer ?
#
loop_
_entity_poly.entity_id
_entity_poly.type
_entity_poly.pdbx_seq_one_letter_code
_entity_poly.pdbx_strand_id
1 'polypeptide(L)'
;MDESESASAAPVLELQNVSKSFSGDRSLLDRLRGRTSAAKAVCDASLAVHSGETVGVVGESGCGKSTLAKLLTGQLTPDCGQVLLDGTPAGGLAERSPTQRRRVGVVLQHVRGSFDPRWSVRRSLSEALDGPNPASRSNFDSTLDDVSGLLRSVDLSPQLADRYPRALSGGQLQRVALARTLAHDPDVIVLDEPVSGLDVATQATILNLLADVQNQFGVGYVFISHDLDVVRYLADRVAVMYAGEIVESGPATQLFDQPNHPYTDALLGAIPSDDPRDDPPNPLHGDPPDPTNRPTGCSFHPRCPAATAACTERRPEFEAVGGTRVRCLHAPDATSDRDSDDYHGDDLHGGDHRSDDHRSDTPSERATHQPDVTNANRP
;
A
#
# COMPACT_ATOMS: atom_id res chain seq x y z
N MET A 1 8.92 38.13 -3.75
CA MET A 1 8.80 37.70 -2.34
C MET A 1 7.55 36.86 -2.29
N ASP A 2 7.57 35.54 -2.51
CA ASP A 2 8.65 34.57 -2.44
C ASP A 2 8.45 33.56 -3.60
N GLU A 3 9.41 33.52 -4.54
CA GLU A 3 9.51 32.47 -5.55
C GLU A 3 10.44 31.41 -4.96
N SER A 4 9.86 30.40 -4.32
CA SER A 4 10.58 29.17 -3.98
C SER A 4 9.62 27.99 -4.04
N GLU A 5 8.94 27.85 -5.17
CA GLU A 5 8.43 26.55 -5.61
C GLU A 5 9.69 25.74 -5.95
N SER A 6 10.09 24.83 -5.07
CA SER A 6 11.22 23.95 -5.34
C SER A 6 10.92 23.26 -6.67
N ALA A 7 11.81 23.42 -7.65
CA ALA A 7 11.72 22.68 -8.89
C ALA A 7 11.86 21.20 -8.52
N SER A 8 10.73 20.51 -8.32
CA SER A 8 10.75 19.08 -8.06
C SER A 8 11.39 18.43 -9.28
N ALA A 9 12.34 17.54 -9.04
CA ALA A 9 12.92 16.76 -10.13
C ALA A 9 11.79 16.12 -10.95
N ALA A 10 11.97 15.97 -12.27
CA ALA A 10 10.94 15.34 -13.10
C ALA A 10 10.71 13.90 -12.64
N PRO A 11 9.45 13.39 -12.68
CA PRO A 11 9.17 12.02 -12.30
C PRO A 11 9.79 11.04 -13.29
N VAL A 12 10.35 9.95 -12.75
CA VAL A 12 10.95 8.87 -13.55
C VAL A 12 9.90 7.92 -14.13
N LEU A 13 8.75 7.78 -13.45
CA LEU A 13 7.58 7.02 -13.90
C LEU A 13 6.31 7.77 -13.53
N GLU A 14 5.37 7.88 -14.47
CA GLU A 14 4.14 8.62 -14.27
C GLU A 14 2.94 7.95 -14.96
N LEU A 15 1.80 7.97 -14.27
CA LEU A 15 0.47 7.74 -14.81
C LEU A 15 -0.26 9.07 -14.89
N GLN A 16 -0.80 9.40 -16.07
CA GLN A 16 -1.60 10.59 -16.28
C GLN A 16 -3.03 10.22 -16.68
N ASN A 17 -3.98 10.49 -15.79
CA ASN A 17 -5.42 10.30 -15.99
C ASN A 17 -5.79 8.92 -16.54
N VAL A 18 -5.09 7.87 -16.06
CA VAL A 18 -5.23 6.54 -16.64
C VAL A 18 -6.55 5.90 -16.22
N SER A 19 -7.20 5.25 -17.16
CA SER A 19 -8.39 4.43 -16.91
C SER A 19 -8.24 3.04 -17.52
N LYS A 20 -8.75 2.02 -16.83
CA LYS A 20 -8.77 0.64 -17.32
C LYS A 20 -10.05 -0.09 -16.94
N SER A 21 -10.66 -0.71 -17.92
CA SER A 21 -11.87 -1.53 -17.78
C SER A 21 -11.63 -2.96 -18.28
N PHE A 22 -12.33 -3.91 -17.67
CA PHE A 22 -12.36 -5.30 -18.12
C PHE A 22 -13.77 -5.68 -18.52
N SER A 23 -13.93 -6.16 -19.75
CA SER A 23 -15.17 -6.79 -20.18
C SER A 23 -15.18 -8.22 -19.65
N GLY A 24 -16.14 -8.55 -18.78
CA GLY A 24 -16.31 -9.92 -18.33
C GLY A 24 -16.71 -10.84 -19.49
N ASP A 25 -16.18 -12.06 -19.53
CA ASP A 25 -16.71 -13.14 -20.37
C ASP A 25 -18.05 -13.60 -19.80
N ARG A 26 -19.13 -12.93 -20.22
CA ARG A 26 -20.49 -13.44 -20.04
C ARG A 26 -20.94 -14.25 -21.24
N SER A 27 -21.79 -15.26 -20.95
CA SER A 27 -22.44 -16.17 -21.89
C SER A 27 -22.92 -15.46 -23.16
N LEU A 28 -22.89 -16.16 -24.30
CA LEU A 28 -23.40 -15.67 -25.60
C LEU A 28 -24.81 -15.05 -25.50
N LEU A 29 -25.63 -15.51 -24.54
CA LEU A 29 -26.96 -14.96 -24.25
C LEU A 29 -26.93 -13.51 -23.71
N ASP A 30 -25.94 -13.12 -22.92
CA ASP A 30 -25.81 -11.75 -22.40
C ASP A 30 -25.29 -10.77 -23.46
N ARG A 31 -24.44 -11.26 -24.38
CA ARG A 31 -24.02 -10.53 -25.58
C ARG A 31 -25.21 -10.27 -26.52
N LEU A 32 -26.09 -11.25 -26.71
CA LEU A 32 -27.33 -11.11 -27.50
C LEU A 32 -28.35 -10.16 -26.86
N ARG A 33 -28.30 -9.95 -25.55
CA ARG A 33 -29.19 -9.02 -24.81
C ARG A 33 -28.60 -7.61 -24.64
N GLY A 34 -27.45 -7.32 -25.24
CA GLY A 34 -26.82 -5.99 -25.18
C GLY A 34 -26.30 -5.58 -23.78
N ARG A 35 -26.18 -6.52 -22.84
CA ARG A 35 -25.74 -6.23 -21.46
C ARG A 35 -24.22 -6.39 -21.34
N THR A 36 -23.48 -5.48 -21.96
CA THR A 36 -22.03 -5.34 -21.72
C THR A 36 -21.83 -4.41 -20.52
N SER A 37 -21.71 -4.97 -19.31
CA SER A 37 -21.18 -4.18 -18.18
C SER A 37 -19.68 -4.42 -18.10
N ALA A 38 -18.90 -3.41 -18.48
CA ALA A 38 -17.45 -3.43 -18.29
C ALA A 38 -17.13 -3.04 -16.85
N ALA A 39 -16.37 -3.89 -16.15
CA ALA A 39 -15.88 -3.61 -14.81
C ALA A 39 -14.77 -2.55 -14.91
N LYS A 40 -15.02 -1.34 -14.41
CA LYS A 40 -13.98 -0.31 -14.34
C LYS A 40 -13.05 -0.64 -13.17
N ALA A 41 -11.81 -1.01 -13.45
CA ALA A 41 -10.82 -1.37 -12.44
C ALA A 41 -9.96 -0.19 -12.00
N VAL A 42 -9.66 0.74 -12.92
CA VAL A 42 -8.96 2.00 -12.63
C VAL A 42 -9.70 3.13 -13.33
N CYS A 43 -9.92 4.24 -12.62
CA CYS A 43 -10.73 5.38 -13.05
C CYS A 43 -9.98 6.68 -12.82
N ASP A 44 -9.43 7.24 -13.90
CA ASP A 44 -8.82 8.56 -13.89
C ASP A 44 -7.81 8.71 -12.73
N ALA A 45 -6.87 7.75 -12.70
CA ALA A 45 -5.81 7.69 -11.71
C ALA A 45 -4.58 8.43 -12.25
N SER A 46 -4.00 9.30 -11.42
CA SER A 46 -2.72 9.93 -11.72
C SER A 46 -1.76 9.68 -10.57
N LEU A 47 -0.54 9.24 -10.90
CA LEU A 47 0.48 8.86 -9.94
C LEU A 47 1.85 9.14 -10.55
N ALA A 48 2.67 9.92 -9.87
CA ALA A 48 4.06 10.16 -10.25
C ALA A 48 4.98 9.45 -9.25
N VAL A 49 6.18 9.07 -9.67
CA VAL A 49 7.24 8.50 -8.82
C VAL A 49 8.55 9.17 -9.22
N HIS A 50 9.28 9.69 -8.24
CA HIS A 50 10.59 10.28 -8.41
C HIS A 50 11.70 9.27 -8.09
N SER A 51 12.92 9.55 -8.57
CA SER A 51 14.10 8.75 -8.20
C SER A 51 14.32 8.83 -6.68
N GLY A 52 14.57 7.68 -6.07
CA GLY A 52 14.74 7.56 -4.62
C GLY A 52 13.49 7.83 -3.77
N GLU A 53 12.31 8.02 -4.37
CA GLU A 53 11.04 8.17 -3.65
C GLU A 53 10.33 6.82 -3.53
N THR A 54 9.80 6.53 -2.36
CA THR A 54 8.83 5.45 -2.15
C THR A 54 7.41 5.99 -2.11
N VAL A 55 6.60 5.57 -3.08
CA VAL A 55 5.16 5.84 -3.12
C VAL A 55 4.39 4.60 -2.69
N GLY A 56 3.79 4.65 -1.50
CA GLY A 56 2.87 3.64 -0.99
C GLY A 56 1.51 3.71 -1.67
N VAL A 57 0.97 2.58 -2.13
CA VAL A 57 -0.39 2.49 -2.70
C VAL A 57 -1.21 1.53 -1.85
N VAL A 58 -2.25 2.06 -1.20
CA VAL A 58 -3.01 1.37 -0.17
C VAL A 58 -4.51 1.38 -0.46
N GLY A 59 -5.24 0.46 0.15
CA GLY A 59 -6.69 0.35 0.02
C GLY A 59 -7.19 -1.08 0.21
N GLU A 60 -8.51 -1.26 0.27
CA GLU A 60 -9.16 -2.56 0.44
C GLU A 60 -8.82 -3.54 -0.72
N SER A 61 -9.00 -4.83 -0.48
CA SER A 61 -8.86 -5.84 -1.53
C SER A 61 -9.83 -5.53 -2.69
N GLY A 62 -9.37 -5.71 -3.94
CA GLY A 62 -10.19 -5.45 -5.13
C GLY A 62 -10.36 -3.96 -5.51
N CYS A 63 -9.75 -3.01 -4.80
CA CYS A 63 -9.86 -1.58 -5.15
C CYS A 63 -9.06 -1.16 -6.41
N GLY A 64 -8.29 -2.07 -7.03
CA GLY A 64 -7.59 -1.82 -8.30
C GLY A 64 -6.07 -1.66 -8.23
N LYS A 65 -5.44 -1.82 -7.05
CA LYS A 65 -3.97 -1.70 -6.86
C LYS A 65 -3.16 -2.58 -7.81
N SER A 66 -3.50 -3.87 -7.91
CA SER A 66 -2.80 -4.78 -8.84
C SER A 66 -3.05 -4.44 -10.31
N THR A 67 -4.18 -3.81 -10.67
CA THR A 67 -4.38 -3.28 -12.02
C THR A 67 -3.49 -2.06 -12.27
N LEU A 68 -3.36 -1.16 -11.29
CA LEU A 68 -2.43 -0.04 -11.33
C LEU A 68 -0.98 -0.52 -11.53
N ALA A 69 -0.55 -1.53 -10.78
CA ALA A 69 0.75 -2.18 -10.91
C ALA A 69 1.02 -2.69 -12.34
N LYS A 70 0.01 -3.34 -12.93
CA LYS A 70 0.07 -3.88 -14.29
C LYS A 70 0.14 -2.78 -15.36
N LEU A 71 -0.49 -1.62 -15.13
CA LEU A 71 -0.35 -0.46 -16.00
C LEU A 71 1.06 0.14 -15.90
N LEU A 72 1.58 0.33 -14.68
CA LEU A 72 2.93 0.84 -14.43
C LEU A 72 4.02 -0.02 -15.07
N THR A 73 3.88 -1.35 -14.98
CA THR A 73 4.81 -2.32 -15.57
C THR A 73 4.58 -2.58 -17.06
N GLY A 74 3.52 -2.01 -17.64
CA GLY A 74 3.15 -2.20 -19.05
C GLY A 74 2.53 -3.57 -19.37
N GLN A 75 2.27 -4.42 -18.38
CA GLN A 75 1.54 -5.68 -18.56
C GLN A 75 0.12 -5.44 -19.08
N LEU A 76 -0.44 -4.26 -18.80
CA LEU A 76 -1.68 -3.77 -19.40
C LEU A 76 -1.43 -2.41 -20.06
N THR A 77 -2.14 -2.17 -21.16
CA THR A 77 -2.25 -0.84 -21.79
C THR A 77 -3.48 -0.13 -21.23
N PRO A 78 -3.39 1.16 -20.85
CA PRO A 78 -4.56 1.95 -20.43
C PRO A 78 -5.58 2.08 -21.58
N ASP A 79 -6.86 2.21 -21.25
CA ASP A 79 -7.91 2.51 -22.25
C ASP A 79 -7.99 4.02 -22.55
N CYS A 80 -7.66 4.84 -21.55
CA CYS A 80 -7.55 6.30 -21.64
C CYS A 80 -6.36 6.77 -20.77
N GLY A 81 -5.81 7.94 -21.08
CA GLY A 81 -4.62 8.46 -20.41
C GLY A 81 -3.33 7.81 -20.92
N GLN A 82 -2.23 8.03 -20.22
CA GLN A 82 -0.92 7.54 -20.66
C GLN A 82 0.01 7.19 -19.49
N VAL A 83 0.97 6.32 -19.79
CA VAL A 83 2.10 5.98 -18.91
C VAL A 83 3.36 6.61 -19.49
N LEU A 84 4.09 7.39 -18.70
CA LEU A 84 5.30 8.10 -19.10
C LEU A 84 6.52 7.58 -18.34
N LEU A 85 7.68 7.53 -19.01
CA LEU A 85 9.00 7.27 -18.45
C LEU A 85 9.92 8.44 -18.81
N ASP A 86 10.40 9.21 -17.83
CA ASP A 86 11.02 10.54 -18.02
C ASP A 86 10.26 11.41 -19.03
N GLY A 87 8.94 11.55 -18.85
CA GLY A 87 8.08 12.32 -19.75
C GLY A 87 7.86 11.70 -21.14
N THR A 88 8.44 10.54 -21.45
CA THR A 88 8.26 9.86 -22.74
C THR A 88 7.18 8.78 -22.65
N PRO A 89 6.18 8.75 -23.56
CA PRO A 89 5.18 7.69 -23.58
C PRO A 89 5.78 6.29 -23.64
N ALA A 90 5.32 5.43 -22.74
CA ALA A 90 5.78 4.04 -22.61
C ALA A 90 4.71 3.03 -22.99
N GLY A 91 3.43 3.34 -22.74
CA GLY A 91 2.31 2.45 -23.07
C GLY A 91 2.46 1.03 -22.50
N GLY A 92 1.97 0.04 -23.25
CA GLY A 92 2.06 -1.38 -22.91
C GLY A 92 3.43 -2.00 -23.24
N LEU A 93 3.69 -3.23 -22.76
CA LEU A 93 4.99 -3.89 -22.87
C LEU A 93 5.45 -4.08 -24.32
N ALA A 94 4.50 -4.34 -25.24
CA ALA A 94 4.77 -4.47 -26.67
C ALA A 94 5.25 -3.17 -27.31
N GLU A 95 4.81 -2.03 -26.78
CA GLU A 95 5.15 -0.68 -27.26
C GLU A 95 6.46 -0.16 -26.65
N ARG A 96 6.81 -0.63 -25.44
CA ARG A 96 8.07 -0.27 -24.78
C ARG A 96 9.28 -0.77 -25.56
N SER A 97 10.23 0.13 -25.78
CA SER A 97 11.58 -0.22 -26.24
C SER A 97 12.30 -1.13 -25.23
N PRO A 98 13.32 -1.92 -25.64
CA PRO A 98 14.11 -2.72 -24.70
C PRO A 98 14.72 -1.90 -23.55
N THR A 99 15.08 -0.64 -23.82
CA THR A 99 15.57 0.29 -22.80
C THR A 99 14.47 0.74 -21.85
N GLN A 100 13.25 1.01 -22.30
CA GLN A 100 12.13 1.33 -21.40
C GLN A 100 11.69 0.12 -20.56
N ARG A 101 11.77 -1.10 -21.09
CA ARG A 101 11.38 -2.32 -20.35
C ARG A 101 12.25 -2.55 -19.11
N ARG A 102 13.57 -2.34 -19.22
CA ARG A 102 14.50 -2.54 -18.08
C ARG A 102 14.34 -1.49 -16.98
N ARG A 103 13.86 -0.29 -17.31
CA ARG A 103 13.73 0.84 -16.37
C ARG A 103 12.66 0.62 -15.30
N VAL A 104 11.72 -0.30 -15.53
CA VAL A 104 10.64 -0.63 -14.59
C VAL A 104 10.77 -2.08 -14.16
N GLY A 105 11.29 -2.28 -12.96
CA GLY A 105 11.37 -3.57 -12.30
C GLY A 105 10.06 -3.99 -11.64
N VAL A 106 9.89 -5.29 -11.38
CA VAL A 106 8.74 -5.81 -10.65
C VAL A 106 9.12 -6.94 -9.70
N VAL A 107 8.62 -6.87 -8.46
CA VAL A 107 8.63 -7.98 -7.50
C VAL A 107 7.18 -8.33 -7.17
N LEU A 108 6.78 -9.55 -7.51
CA LEU A 108 5.39 -10.01 -7.41
C LEU A 108 5.12 -10.69 -6.07
N GLN A 109 3.87 -10.57 -5.60
CA GLN A 109 3.33 -11.22 -4.40
C GLN A 109 3.67 -12.73 -4.31
N HIS A 110 3.47 -13.47 -5.41
CA HIS A 110 3.79 -14.89 -5.47
C HIS A 110 5.18 -15.15 -6.07
N VAL A 111 6.21 -14.74 -5.34
CA VAL A 111 7.62 -14.83 -5.78
C VAL A 111 7.96 -16.22 -6.33
N ARG A 112 7.55 -17.29 -5.64
CA ARG A 112 7.82 -18.68 -6.06
C ARG A 112 7.34 -18.99 -7.48
N GLY A 113 6.16 -18.48 -7.86
CA GLY A 113 5.58 -18.68 -9.19
C GLY A 113 6.34 -17.95 -10.30
N SER A 114 7.20 -16.98 -9.95
CA SER A 114 8.01 -16.21 -10.91
C SER A 114 9.36 -16.87 -11.26
N PHE A 115 9.69 -18.03 -10.69
CA PHE A 115 10.93 -18.76 -10.96
C PHE A 115 10.66 -20.12 -11.63
N ASP A 116 11.47 -20.49 -12.63
CA ASP A 116 11.47 -21.87 -13.13
C ASP A 116 12.10 -22.78 -12.05
N PRO A 117 11.36 -23.78 -11.52
CA PRO A 117 11.85 -24.64 -10.43
C PRO A 117 13.03 -25.53 -10.85
N ARG A 118 13.35 -25.61 -12.14
CA ARG A 118 14.49 -26.35 -12.71
C ARG A 118 15.73 -25.49 -12.85
N TRP A 119 15.63 -24.18 -12.65
CA TRP A 119 16.76 -23.27 -12.76
C TRP A 119 17.38 -23.05 -11.38
N SER A 120 18.70 -22.99 -11.32
CA SER A 120 19.39 -22.52 -10.11
C SER A 120 19.25 -21.01 -9.97
N VAL A 121 19.57 -20.49 -8.78
CA VAL A 121 19.70 -19.05 -8.54
C VAL A 121 20.68 -18.43 -9.52
N ARG A 122 21.85 -19.06 -9.73
CA ARG A 122 22.86 -18.62 -10.71
C ARG A 122 22.24 -18.47 -12.08
N ARG A 123 21.57 -19.50 -12.59
CA ARG A 123 20.95 -19.44 -13.93
C ARG A 123 19.91 -18.33 -14.02
N SER A 124 19.10 -18.15 -12.98
CA SER A 124 18.05 -17.13 -12.96
C SER A 124 18.60 -15.71 -12.95
N LEU A 125 19.72 -15.47 -12.26
CA LEU A 125 20.40 -14.17 -12.20
C LEU A 125 21.27 -13.92 -13.44
N SER A 126 21.97 -14.94 -13.94
CA SER A 126 22.74 -14.84 -15.19
C SER A 126 21.85 -14.47 -16.39
N GLU A 127 20.66 -15.07 -16.50
CA GLU A 127 19.70 -14.69 -17.55
C GLU A 127 19.33 -13.19 -17.50
N ALA A 128 19.20 -12.62 -16.30
CA ALA A 128 18.90 -11.20 -16.13
C ALA A 128 20.08 -10.31 -16.53
N LEU A 129 21.31 -10.75 -16.24
CA LEU A 129 22.55 -10.07 -16.64
C LEU A 129 22.80 -10.13 -18.16
N ASP A 130 22.43 -11.23 -18.81
CA ASP A 130 22.60 -11.44 -20.26
C ASP A 130 21.62 -10.61 -21.12
N GLY A 131 20.70 -9.87 -20.48
CA GLY A 131 19.75 -8.97 -21.13
C GLY A 131 20.40 -7.72 -21.77
N PRO A 132 19.59 -6.78 -22.31
CA PRO A 132 20.09 -5.56 -22.93
C PRO A 132 21.04 -4.77 -22.01
N ASN A 133 22.33 -4.76 -22.36
CA ASN A 133 23.43 -4.37 -21.48
C ASN A 133 23.18 -3.03 -20.74
N PRO A 134 23.12 -3.03 -19.40
CA PRO A 134 23.01 -1.81 -18.59
C PRO A 134 24.31 -1.00 -18.55
N ALA A 135 25.47 -1.59 -18.87
CA ALA A 135 26.79 -0.94 -18.86
C ALA A 135 26.96 0.25 -19.84
N SER A 136 25.92 0.58 -20.60
CA SER A 136 25.85 1.82 -21.40
C SER A 136 25.46 3.04 -20.55
N ARG A 137 24.98 2.86 -19.30
CA ARG A 137 24.76 3.96 -18.35
C ARG A 137 26.06 4.32 -17.66
N SER A 138 26.40 5.61 -17.64
CA SER A 138 27.64 6.13 -17.05
C SER A 138 27.77 5.89 -15.54
N ASN A 139 26.66 5.55 -14.87
CA ASN A 139 26.56 5.43 -13.41
C ASN A 139 26.16 4.00 -12.96
N PHE A 140 26.28 3.00 -13.84
CA PHE A 140 25.95 1.63 -13.46
C PHE A 140 26.92 1.12 -12.38
N ASP A 141 26.38 0.56 -11.30
CA ASP A 141 27.18 0.01 -10.22
C ASP A 141 27.79 -1.34 -10.63
N SER A 142 29.11 -1.37 -10.85
CA SER A 142 29.85 -2.59 -11.23
C SER A 142 29.72 -3.76 -10.23
N THR A 143 29.24 -3.52 -9.01
CA THR A 143 28.91 -4.59 -8.08
C THR A 143 27.74 -5.45 -8.55
N LEU A 144 26.92 -4.97 -9.49
CA LEU A 144 25.81 -5.72 -10.08
C LEU A 144 26.22 -6.50 -11.34
N ASP A 145 27.50 -6.46 -11.76
CA ASP A 145 27.98 -7.08 -13.01
C ASP A 145 28.03 -8.62 -12.98
N ASP A 146 27.97 -9.22 -11.78
CA ASP A 146 28.00 -10.67 -11.63
C ASP A 146 27.01 -11.19 -10.59
N VAL A 147 26.74 -12.50 -10.66
CA VAL A 147 25.80 -13.20 -9.77
C VAL A 147 26.18 -13.06 -8.29
N SER A 148 27.47 -13.04 -7.96
CA SER A 148 27.92 -12.95 -6.57
C SER A 148 27.68 -11.56 -6.00
N GLY A 149 27.92 -10.54 -6.81
CA GLY A 149 27.67 -9.14 -6.50
C GLY A 149 26.18 -8.84 -6.34
N LEU A 150 25.34 -9.33 -7.28
CA LEU A 150 23.88 -9.29 -7.14
C LEU A 150 23.40 -9.92 -5.84
N LEU A 151 23.90 -11.11 -5.48
CA LEU A 151 23.51 -11.75 -4.21
C LEU A 151 23.94 -10.93 -2.99
N ARG A 152 25.15 -10.36 -3.00
CA ARG A 152 25.62 -9.50 -1.90
C ARG A 152 24.79 -8.23 -1.76
N SER A 153 24.35 -7.63 -2.87
CA SER A 153 23.51 -6.41 -2.86
C SER A 153 22.16 -6.60 -2.15
N VAL A 154 21.73 -7.85 -2.00
CA VAL A 154 20.48 -8.22 -1.31
C VAL A 154 20.72 -9.00 -0.03
N ASP A 155 21.87 -8.80 0.61
CA ASP A 155 22.27 -9.49 1.85
C ASP A 155 22.11 -11.02 1.75
N LEU A 156 22.59 -11.59 0.64
CA LEU A 156 22.66 -13.03 0.43
C LEU A 156 24.10 -13.51 0.19
N SER A 157 24.39 -14.65 0.78
CA SER A 157 25.64 -15.38 0.59
C SER A 157 25.75 -15.87 -0.88
N PRO A 158 26.87 -15.59 -1.58
CA PRO A 158 27.10 -16.07 -2.96
C PRO A 158 27.03 -17.60 -3.12
N GLN A 159 27.23 -18.34 -2.03
CA GLN A 159 27.11 -19.80 -1.99
C GLN A 159 25.67 -20.28 -2.29
N LEU A 160 24.66 -19.40 -2.21
CA LEU A 160 23.30 -19.70 -2.62
C LEU A 160 23.12 -19.78 -4.15
N ALA A 161 24.10 -19.33 -4.93
CA ALA A 161 24.02 -19.32 -6.39
C ALA A 161 23.73 -20.72 -6.99
N ASP A 162 24.27 -21.79 -6.39
CA ASP A 162 24.06 -23.17 -6.85
C ASP A 162 22.77 -23.81 -6.32
N ARG A 163 22.02 -23.11 -5.46
CA ARG A 163 20.76 -23.61 -4.92
C ARG A 163 19.62 -23.40 -5.92
N TYR A 164 18.57 -24.20 -5.74
CA TYR A 164 17.32 -24.11 -6.51
C TYR A 164 16.25 -23.40 -5.67
N PRO A 165 15.24 -22.76 -6.30
CA PRO A 165 14.18 -22.04 -5.59
C PRO A 165 13.46 -22.85 -4.50
N ARG A 166 13.35 -24.17 -4.68
CA ARG A 166 12.73 -25.09 -3.70
C ARG A 166 13.51 -25.26 -2.41
N ALA A 167 14.81 -24.93 -2.41
CA ALA A 167 15.72 -25.06 -1.27
C ALA A 167 15.92 -23.74 -0.50
N LEU A 168 15.22 -22.67 -0.89
CA LEU A 168 15.32 -21.36 -0.24
C LEU A 168 14.09 -21.10 0.66
N SER A 169 14.30 -20.34 1.73
CA SER A 169 13.17 -19.77 2.49
C SER A 169 12.41 -18.73 1.66
N GLY A 170 11.20 -18.37 2.10
CA GLY A 170 10.40 -17.32 1.46
C GLY A 170 11.16 -16.00 1.35
N GLY A 171 11.73 -15.53 2.46
CA GLY A 171 12.55 -14.33 2.50
C GLY A 171 13.81 -14.41 1.62
N GLN A 172 14.52 -15.54 1.62
CA GLN A 172 15.68 -15.71 0.72
C GLN A 172 15.27 -15.63 -0.75
N LEU A 173 14.19 -16.31 -1.14
CA LEU A 173 13.74 -16.29 -2.53
C LEU A 173 13.27 -14.90 -2.96
N GLN A 174 12.69 -14.14 -2.03
CA GLN A 174 12.32 -12.76 -2.26
C GLN A 174 13.52 -11.84 -2.48
N ARG A 175 14.58 -11.99 -1.69
CA ARG A 175 15.84 -11.27 -1.91
C ARG A 175 16.45 -11.64 -3.26
N VAL A 176 16.41 -12.92 -3.66
CA VAL A 176 16.82 -13.32 -5.02
C VAL A 176 15.95 -12.66 -6.11
N ALA A 177 14.66 -12.49 -5.88
CA ALA A 177 13.78 -11.78 -6.82
C ALA A 177 14.13 -10.31 -6.95
N LEU A 178 14.46 -9.64 -5.83
CA LEU A 178 14.96 -8.27 -5.83
C LEU A 178 16.29 -8.17 -6.57
N ALA A 179 17.25 -9.07 -6.32
CA ALA A 179 18.53 -9.12 -7.03
C ALA A 179 18.35 -9.30 -8.54
N ARG A 180 17.44 -10.19 -8.96
CA ARG A 180 17.09 -10.39 -10.38
C ARG A 180 16.58 -9.10 -11.01
N THR A 181 15.80 -8.32 -10.27
CA THR A 181 15.28 -7.03 -10.73
C THR A 181 16.39 -5.97 -10.81
N LEU A 182 17.28 -5.90 -9.82
CA LEU A 182 18.41 -4.97 -9.79
C LEU A 182 19.42 -5.20 -10.92
N ALA A 183 19.56 -6.45 -11.40
CA ALA A 183 20.40 -6.79 -12.54
C ALA A 183 20.09 -5.99 -13.82
N HIS A 184 18.90 -5.39 -13.91
CA HIS A 184 18.49 -4.59 -15.06
C HIS A 184 18.70 -3.07 -14.89
N ASP A 185 19.27 -2.63 -13.76
CA ASP A 185 19.45 -1.21 -13.40
C ASP A 185 18.14 -0.38 -13.54
N PRO A 186 17.07 -0.76 -12.83
CA PRO A 186 15.77 -0.11 -12.95
C PRO A 186 15.79 1.27 -12.27
N ASP A 187 15.08 2.24 -12.84
CA ASP A 187 14.86 3.53 -12.15
C ASP A 187 13.71 3.42 -11.13
N VAL A 188 12.76 2.49 -11.37
CA VAL A 188 11.63 2.22 -10.46
C VAL A 188 11.40 0.73 -10.32
N ILE A 189 11.10 0.27 -9.10
CA ILE A 189 10.62 -1.10 -8.83
C ILE A 189 9.20 -1.04 -8.29
N VAL A 190 8.29 -1.77 -8.95
CA VAL A 190 6.94 -2.01 -8.46
C VAL A 190 6.95 -3.24 -7.56
N LEU A 191 6.62 -3.03 -6.29
CA LEU A 191 6.58 -4.05 -5.25
C LEU A 191 5.12 -4.37 -4.94
N ASP A 192 4.61 -5.50 -5.43
CA ASP A 192 3.21 -5.91 -5.24
C ASP A 192 3.08 -6.88 -4.07
N GLU A 193 2.67 -6.37 -2.90
CA GLU A 193 2.59 -7.10 -1.63
C GLU A 193 3.86 -7.90 -1.29
N PRO A 194 5.04 -7.26 -1.29
CA PRO A 194 6.31 -7.96 -1.20
C PRO A 194 6.36 -8.79 0.09
N VAL A 195 6.00 -8.22 1.23
CA VAL A 195 6.21 -8.88 2.53
C VAL A 195 5.01 -9.72 3.00
N SER A 196 4.02 -9.93 2.13
CA SER A 196 2.81 -10.69 2.47
C SER A 196 3.12 -12.17 2.75
N GLY A 197 2.49 -12.72 3.80
CA GLY A 197 2.66 -14.12 4.18
C GLY A 197 4.03 -14.50 4.77
N LEU A 198 4.85 -13.50 5.13
CA LEU A 198 6.10 -13.69 5.89
C LEU A 198 5.86 -13.44 7.38
N ASP A 199 6.72 -14.01 8.24
CA ASP A 199 6.73 -13.68 9.67
C ASP A 199 7.29 -12.27 9.90
N VAL A 200 6.87 -11.63 11.01
CA VAL A 200 7.20 -10.24 11.36
C VAL A 200 8.70 -9.94 11.34
N ALA A 201 9.55 -10.87 11.82
CA ALA A 201 10.99 -10.67 11.81
C ALA A 201 11.57 -10.67 10.39
N THR A 202 11.09 -11.58 9.54
CA THR A 202 11.46 -11.60 8.11
C THR A 202 10.94 -10.35 7.39
N GLN A 203 9.71 -9.89 7.67
CA GLN A 203 9.17 -8.65 7.09
C GLN A 203 10.08 -7.47 7.39
N ALA A 204 10.43 -7.22 8.66
CA ALA A 204 11.32 -6.15 9.07
C ALA A 204 12.68 -6.22 8.35
N THR A 205 13.22 -7.43 8.18
CA THR A 205 14.49 -7.62 7.48
C THR A 205 14.39 -7.27 5.99
N ILE A 206 13.28 -7.60 5.33
CA ILE A 206 13.06 -7.24 3.92
C ILE A 206 12.84 -5.74 3.77
N LEU A 207 12.12 -5.09 4.70
CA LEU A 207 11.89 -3.65 4.64
C LEU A 207 13.19 -2.85 4.83
N ASN A 208 14.04 -3.25 5.77
CA ASN A 208 15.37 -2.65 5.94
C ASN A 208 16.22 -2.82 4.68
N LEU A 209 16.19 -4.02 4.09
CA LEU A 209 16.91 -4.25 2.85
C LEU A 209 16.40 -3.37 1.70
N LEU A 210 15.09 -3.17 1.58
CA LEU A 210 14.53 -2.26 0.57
C LEU A 210 15.01 -0.83 0.77
N ALA A 211 15.03 -0.34 2.02
CA ALA A 211 15.57 0.98 2.33
C ALA A 211 17.07 1.09 1.97
N ASP A 212 17.86 0.07 2.30
CA ASP A 212 19.30 0.02 1.96
C ASP A 212 19.52 0.04 0.44
N VAL A 213 18.75 -0.76 -0.31
CA VAL A 213 18.80 -0.81 -1.78
C VAL A 213 18.40 0.53 -2.40
N GLN A 214 17.35 1.18 -1.90
CA GLN A 214 16.97 2.52 -2.36
C GLN A 214 18.07 3.54 -2.12
N ASN A 215 18.65 3.56 -0.90
CA ASN A 215 19.72 4.48 -0.55
C ASN A 215 20.99 4.23 -1.38
N GLN A 216 21.31 2.98 -1.67
CA GLN A 216 22.48 2.61 -2.45
C GLN A 216 22.33 2.92 -3.94
N PHE A 217 21.18 2.60 -4.54
CA PHE A 217 21.00 2.63 -5.99
C PHE A 217 20.11 3.78 -6.49
N GLY A 218 19.51 4.58 -5.61
CA GLY A 218 18.63 5.70 -5.98
C GLY A 218 17.33 5.28 -6.66
N VAL A 219 16.92 4.03 -6.48
CA VAL A 219 15.74 3.45 -7.14
C VAL A 219 14.44 3.95 -6.48
N GLY A 220 13.48 4.38 -7.29
CA GLY A 220 12.13 4.70 -6.80
C GLY A 220 11.31 3.44 -6.55
N TYR A 221 10.36 3.50 -5.61
CA TYR A 221 9.46 2.39 -5.32
C TYR A 221 8.00 2.78 -5.50
N VAL A 222 7.24 1.86 -6.11
CA VAL A 222 5.78 1.81 -5.93
C VAL A 222 5.50 0.62 -5.02
N PHE A 223 5.18 0.91 -3.76
CA PHE A 223 4.97 -0.10 -2.73
C PHE A 223 3.49 -0.36 -2.52
N ILE A 224 2.99 -1.48 -3.03
CA ILE A 224 1.59 -1.87 -2.91
C ILE A 224 1.45 -2.81 -1.71
N SER A 225 0.59 -2.44 -0.77
CA SER A 225 0.30 -3.23 0.42
C SER A 225 -1.13 -3.00 0.91
N HIS A 226 -1.66 -3.98 1.61
CA HIS A 226 -2.86 -3.82 2.44
C HIS A 226 -2.51 -3.62 3.93
N ASP A 227 -1.26 -3.86 4.30
CA ASP A 227 -0.70 -3.58 5.62
C ASP A 227 -0.18 -2.15 5.65
N LEU A 228 -0.84 -1.31 6.46
CA LEU A 228 -0.57 0.11 6.58
C LEU A 228 0.65 0.42 7.47
N ASP A 229 0.99 -0.46 8.42
CA ASP A 229 2.18 -0.28 9.27
C ASP A 229 3.46 -0.44 8.46
N VAL A 230 3.46 -1.43 7.57
CA VAL A 230 4.55 -1.63 6.61
C VAL A 230 4.71 -0.43 5.68
N VAL A 231 3.59 0.16 5.24
CA VAL A 231 3.62 1.35 4.36
C VAL A 231 4.13 2.56 5.13
N ARG A 232 3.68 2.75 6.38
CA ARG A 232 4.14 3.83 7.26
C ARG A 232 5.65 3.81 7.47
N TYR A 233 6.24 2.61 7.52
CA TYR A 233 7.68 2.45 7.71
C TYR A 233 8.53 2.89 6.51
N LEU A 234 8.08 2.62 5.28
CA LEU A 234 8.91 2.75 4.07
C LEU A 234 8.52 3.92 3.16
N ALA A 235 7.24 4.35 3.16
CA ALA A 235 6.74 5.30 2.18
C ALA A 235 7.05 6.76 2.55
N ASP A 236 7.55 7.52 1.57
CA ASP A 236 7.63 8.99 1.66
C ASP A 236 6.25 9.63 1.41
N ARG A 237 5.52 9.04 0.45
CA ARG A 237 4.20 9.50 0.02
C ARG A 237 3.24 8.35 -0.10
N VAL A 238 1.98 8.57 0.25
CA VAL A 238 0.94 7.55 0.14
C VAL A 238 -0.11 7.99 -0.88
N ALA A 239 -0.68 7.04 -1.61
CA ALA A 239 -1.84 7.17 -2.46
C ALA A 239 -2.89 6.14 -2.03
N VAL A 240 -4.00 6.63 -1.49
CA VAL A 240 -5.12 5.81 -1.02
C VAL A 240 -6.07 5.57 -2.19
N MET A 241 -6.30 4.30 -2.50
CA MET A 241 -7.11 3.87 -3.62
C MET A 241 -8.42 3.24 -3.14
N TYR A 242 -9.54 3.79 -3.58
CA TYR A 242 -10.87 3.27 -3.32
C TYR A 242 -11.64 3.08 -4.62
N ALA A 243 -12.23 1.91 -4.81
CA ALA A 243 -13.03 1.58 -5.99
C ALA A 243 -12.39 2.08 -7.30
N GLY A 244 -11.13 1.75 -7.58
CA GLY A 244 -10.42 2.14 -8.80
C GLY A 244 -9.96 3.60 -8.89
N GLU A 245 -10.24 4.43 -7.90
CA GLU A 245 -9.89 5.85 -7.88
C GLU A 245 -8.85 6.12 -6.79
N ILE A 246 -7.87 6.98 -7.07
CA ILE A 246 -7.07 7.58 -5.99
C ILE A 246 -7.95 8.64 -5.35
N VAL A 247 -8.26 8.46 -4.06
CA VAL A 247 -9.15 9.35 -3.30
C VAL A 247 -8.39 10.32 -2.41
N GLU A 248 -7.16 9.98 -2.02
CA GLU A 248 -6.28 10.85 -1.26
C GLU A 248 -4.83 10.53 -1.58
N SER A 249 -3.97 11.53 -1.67
CA SER A 249 -2.52 11.34 -1.79
C SER A 249 -1.74 12.49 -1.19
N GLY A 250 -0.69 12.19 -0.45
CA GLY A 250 0.15 13.20 0.21
C GLY A 250 1.26 12.54 1.02
N PRO A 251 2.14 13.35 1.64
CA PRO A 251 3.22 12.84 2.48
C PRO A 251 2.69 11.81 3.47
N ALA A 252 3.42 10.70 3.65
CA ALA A 252 2.96 9.61 4.50
C ALA A 252 2.62 10.12 5.90
N THR A 253 3.52 10.89 6.51
CA THR A 253 3.34 11.49 7.85
C THR A 253 2.01 12.25 7.96
N GLN A 254 1.75 13.18 7.04
CA GLN A 254 0.51 13.96 7.03
C GLN A 254 -0.73 13.08 6.88
N LEU A 255 -0.69 12.06 6.02
CA LEU A 255 -1.84 11.20 5.75
C LEU A 255 -2.16 10.27 6.92
N PHE A 256 -1.14 9.75 7.62
CA PHE A 256 -1.31 8.90 8.81
C PHE A 256 -1.80 9.71 10.02
N ASP A 257 -1.30 10.93 10.19
CA ASP A 257 -1.62 11.77 11.35
C ASP A 257 -2.96 12.51 11.17
N GLN A 258 -3.20 13.10 9.99
CA GLN A 258 -4.36 13.94 9.68
C GLN A 258 -4.96 13.61 8.31
N PRO A 259 -5.64 12.46 8.18
CA PRO A 259 -6.34 12.09 6.95
C PRO A 259 -7.46 13.08 6.65
N ASN A 260 -7.65 13.45 5.38
CA ASN A 260 -8.67 14.39 4.93
C ASN A 260 -9.87 13.70 4.26
N HIS A 261 -9.73 12.43 3.89
CA HIS A 261 -10.81 11.65 3.31
C HIS A 261 -11.40 10.68 4.35
N PRO A 262 -12.73 10.63 4.55
CA PRO A 262 -13.35 9.71 5.52
C PRO A 262 -13.03 8.22 5.30
N TYR A 263 -12.79 7.80 4.05
CA TYR A 263 -12.28 6.45 3.76
C TYR A 263 -10.86 6.22 4.30
N THR A 264 -9.96 7.19 4.15
CA THR A 264 -8.60 7.09 4.68
C THR A 264 -8.64 7.04 6.19
N ASP A 265 -9.45 7.90 6.81
CA ASP A 265 -9.68 7.90 8.25
C ASP A 265 -10.17 6.53 8.75
N ALA A 266 -11.19 5.97 8.10
CA ALA A 266 -11.74 4.66 8.45
C ALA A 266 -10.77 3.50 8.16
N LEU A 267 -9.89 3.60 7.16
CA LEU A 267 -8.82 2.63 6.92
C LEU A 267 -7.80 2.62 8.07
N LEU A 268 -7.42 3.81 8.54
CA LEU A 268 -6.46 3.98 9.63
C LEU A 268 -7.06 3.56 10.97
N GLY A 269 -8.32 3.91 11.24
CA GLY A 269 -9.05 3.50 12.45
C GLY A 269 -9.34 1.99 12.53
N ALA A 270 -9.14 1.23 11.46
CA ALA A 270 -9.24 -0.22 11.46
C ALA A 270 -7.92 -0.93 11.86
N ILE A 271 -6.81 -0.18 12.01
CA ILE A 271 -5.53 -0.73 12.45
C ILE A 271 -5.56 -0.92 13.97
N PRO A 272 -5.25 -2.12 14.50
CA PRO A 272 -5.09 -2.33 15.94
C PRO A 272 -3.97 -1.45 16.50
N SER A 273 -4.28 -0.70 17.56
CA SER A 273 -3.22 -0.06 18.36
C SER A 273 -2.60 -1.06 19.34
N ASP A 274 -1.28 -0.93 19.52
CA ASP A 274 -0.55 -1.61 20.59
C ASP A 274 -0.76 -0.94 21.96
N ASP A 275 -1.28 0.30 22.00
CA ASP A 275 -1.58 1.01 23.24
C ASP A 275 -2.98 0.62 23.75
N PRO A 276 -3.09 0.01 24.94
CA PRO A 276 -4.39 -0.39 25.50
C PRO A 276 -5.30 0.79 25.89
N ARG A 277 -4.81 2.03 25.77
CA ARG A 277 -5.59 3.26 26.01
C ARG A 277 -6.29 3.78 24.75
N ASP A 278 -5.88 3.31 23.58
CA ASP A 278 -6.48 3.74 22.32
C ASP A 278 -7.82 3.03 22.10
N ASP A 279 -8.68 3.67 21.30
CA ASP A 279 -9.96 3.10 20.93
C ASP A 279 -9.80 1.76 20.21
N PRO A 280 -10.74 0.81 20.42
CA PRO A 280 -10.73 -0.45 19.70
C PRO A 280 -10.89 -0.19 18.19
N PRO A 281 -10.33 -1.06 17.32
CA PRO A 281 -10.45 -0.90 15.88
C PRO A 281 -11.90 -0.74 15.44
N ASN A 282 -12.17 0.28 14.63
CA ASN A 282 -13.49 0.50 14.04
C ASN A 282 -13.48 0.03 12.58
N PRO A 283 -13.94 -1.22 12.30
CA PRO A 283 -13.89 -1.74 10.95
C PRO A 283 -14.87 -1.02 10.04
N LEU A 284 -14.38 -0.68 8.84
CA LEU A 284 -15.20 -0.19 7.74
C LEU A 284 -16.44 -1.07 7.49
N HIS A 285 -17.62 -0.49 7.63
CA HIS A 285 -18.88 -1.20 7.41
C HIS A 285 -19.27 -1.30 5.93
N GLY A 286 -19.92 -2.41 5.57
CA GLY A 286 -20.43 -2.68 4.22
C GLY A 286 -19.35 -3.10 3.22
N ASP A 287 -19.80 -3.64 2.08
CA ASP A 287 -18.90 -4.10 1.01
C ASP A 287 -18.48 -2.96 0.07
N PRO A 288 -17.27 -3.00 -0.50
CA PRO A 288 -16.89 -2.11 -1.60
C PRO A 288 -17.89 -2.19 -2.77
N PRO A 289 -18.12 -1.09 -3.50
CA PRO A 289 -19.08 -1.08 -4.61
C PRO A 289 -18.65 -2.03 -5.73
N ASP A 290 -19.63 -2.65 -6.39
CA ASP A 290 -19.40 -3.49 -7.55
C ASP A 290 -18.70 -2.68 -8.67
N PRO A 291 -17.53 -3.10 -9.17
CA PRO A 291 -16.82 -2.42 -10.25
C PRO A 291 -17.63 -2.26 -11.55
N THR A 292 -18.68 -3.08 -11.73
CA THR A 292 -19.61 -3.04 -12.87
C THR A 292 -20.83 -2.15 -12.63
N ASN A 293 -21.09 -1.73 -11.38
CA ASN A 293 -22.22 -0.91 -11.00
C ASN A 293 -21.82 0.05 -9.87
N ARG A 294 -21.12 1.12 -10.25
CA ARG A 294 -20.63 2.11 -9.29
C ARG A 294 -21.72 3.13 -8.91
N PRO A 295 -21.70 3.63 -7.67
CA PRO A 295 -22.51 4.77 -7.27
C PRO A 295 -22.18 6.01 -8.11
N THR A 296 -23.18 6.87 -8.31
CA THR A 296 -23.00 8.20 -8.88
C THR A 296 -22.31 9.13 -7.89
N GLY A 297 -21.76 10.24 -8.37
CA GLY A 297 -21.09 11.22 -7.51
C GLY A 297 -19.77 10.70 -6.91
N CYS A 298 -19.61 10.86 -5.60
CA CYS A 298 -18.50 10.30 -4.82
C CYS A 298 -18.65 8.78 -4.70
N SER A 299 -17.60 8.03 -5.03
CA SER A 299 -17.63 6.56 -5.01
C SER A 299 -17.82 6.00 -3.60
N PHE A 300 -17.38 6.72 -2.55
CA PHE A 300 -17.46 6.30 -1.15
C PHE A 300 -18.76 6.71 -0.43
N HIS A 301 -19.60 7.57 -1.03
CA HIS A 301 -20.79 8.11 -0.33
C HIS A 301 -21.72 7.05 0.29
N PRO A 302 -21.90 5.82 -0.25
CA PRO A 302 -22.79 4.83 0.37
C PRO A 302 -22.28 4.29 1.72
N ARG A 303 -20.98 4.45 1.99
CA ARG A 303 -20.29 3.97 3.21
C ARG A 303 -19.72 5.12 4.04
N CYS A 304 -19.79 6.34 3.54
CA CYS A 304 -19.21 7.51 4.18
C CYS A 304 -20.11 8.01 5.33
N PRO A 305 -19.63 8.11 6.58
CA PRO A 305 -20.41 8.64 7.69
C PRO A 305 -20.74 10.14 7.50
N ALA A 306 -19.89 10.87 6.78
CA ALA A 306 -20.07 12.29 6.45
C ALA A 306 -20.79 12.52 5.10
N ALA A 307 -21.51 11.52 4.56
CA ALA A 307 -22.18 11.65 3.28
C ALA A 307 -23.31 12.70 3.32
N THR A 308 -23.37 13.54 2.28
CA THR A 308 -24.45 14.51 2.07
C THR A 308 -25.15 14.26 0.72
N ALA A 309 -26.30 14.89 0.48
CA ALA A 309 -26.98 14.80 -0.82
C ALA A 309 -26.08 15.22 -2.00
N ALA A 310 -25.20 16.21 -1.81
CA ALA A 310 -24.25 16.63 -2.86
C ALA A 310 -23.27 15.51 -3.24
N CYS A 311 -22.95 14.60 -2.31
CA CYS A 311 -22.03 13.49 -2.56
C CYS A 311 -22.61 12.43 -3.49
N THR A 312 -23.94 12.32 -3.63
CA THR A 312 -24.59 11.35 -4.54
C THR A 312 -24.63 11.85 -5.98
N GLU A 313 -24.61 13.18 -6.18
CA GLU A 313 -24.77 13.83 -7.48
C GLU A 313 -23.43 14.26 -8.09
N ARG A 314 -22.49 14.75 -7.26
CA ARG A 314 -21.24 15.36 -7.73
C ARG A 314 -20.03 14.49 -7.44
N ARG A 315 -19.24 14.19 -8.47
CA ARG A 315 -17.92 13.54 -8.31
C ARG A 315 -16.92 14.58 -7.81
N PRO A 316 -16.25 14.37 -6.67
CA PRO A 316 -15.23 15.29 -6.18
C PRO A 316 -14.03 15.36 -7.15
N GLU A 317 -13.55 16.57 -7.43
CA GLU A 317 -12.24 16.78 -8.03
C GLU A 317 -11.15 16.75 -6.95
N PHE A 318 -9.88 16.75 -7.35
CA PHE A 318 -8.78 16.87 -6.38
C PHE A 318 -8.68 18.29 -5.86
N GLU A 319 -8.76 18.45 -4.54
CA GLU A 319 -8.45 19.68 -3.83
C GLU A 319 -7.16 19.51 -3.03
N ALA A 320 -6.36 20.56 -2.91
CA ALA A 320 -5.15 20.55 -2.09
C ALA A 320 -5.49 20.98 -0.66
N VAL A 321 -5.26 20.09 0.31
CA VAL A 321 -5.58 20.30 1.72
C VAL A 321 -4.41 19.84 2.58
N GLY A 322 -3.81 20.74 3.36
CA GLY A 322 -2.73 20.41 4.30
C GLY A 322 -1.51 19.72 3.66
N GLY A 323 -1.16 20.06 2.41
CA GLY A 323 -0.06 19.39 1.68
C GLY A 323 -0.42 18.03 1.09
N THR A 324 -1.66 17.57 1.26
CA THR A 324 -2.24 16.42 0.56
C THR A 324 -3.15 16.89 -0.58
N ARG A 325 -3.55 15.95 -1.43
CA ARG A 325 -4.61 16.13 -2.43
C ARG A 325 -5.70 15.11 -2.17
N VAL A 326 -6.94 15.56 -2.10
CA VAL A 326 -8.09 14.74 -1.69
C VAL A 326 -9.28 14.92 -2.63
N ARG A 327 -10.02 13.84 -2.87
CA ARG A 327 -11.30 13.82 -3.60
C ARG A 327 -12.47 13.74 -2.62
N CYS A 328 -12.70 14.81 -1.86
CA CYS A 328 -13.81 14.92 -0.92
C CYS A 328 -14.50 16.27 -1.12
N LEU A 329 -15.83 16.34 -1.01
CA LEU A 329 -16.57 17.61 -1.11
C LEU A 329 -16.49 18.44 0.18
N HIS A 330 -16.01 17.84 1.27
CA HIS A 330 -16.07 18.36 2.64
C HIS A 330 -14.73 18.19 3.37
N ALA A 331 -13.61 18.12 2.66
CA ALA A 331 -12.30 18.10 3.32
C ALA A 331 -11.94 19.50 3.86
N PRO A 332 -11.28 19.63 5.04
CA PRO A 332 -10.96 18.60 6.04
C PRO A 332 -12.09 18.35 7.07
N ASP A 333 -13.16 19.15 7.04
CA ASP A 333 -14.25 19.11 8.03
C ASP A 333 -14.82 17.69 8.25
N ALA A 334 -14.80 16.85 7.21
CA ALA A 334 -15.28 15.48 7.24
C ALA A 334 -14.51 14.51 8.15
N THR A 335 -13.33 14.89 8.67
CA THR A 335 -12.48 14.05 9.54
C THR A 335 -12.09 14.74 10.85
N SER A 336 -12.66 15.92 11.13
CA SER A 336 -12.27 16.79 12.25
C SER A 336 -12.62 16.28 13.66
N ASP A 337 -13.41 15.21 13.79
CA ASP A 337 -13.87 14.68 15.08
C ASP A 337 -12.82 13.87 15.87
N ARG A 338 -11.57 13.71 15.39
CA ARG A 338 -10.50 13.02 16.14
C ARG A 338 -10.08 13.73 17.44
N ASP A 339 -10.30 15.03 17.54
CA ASP A 339 -9.81 15.87 18.66
C ASP A 339 -10.92 16.44 19.57
N SER A 340 -12.21 16.12 19.34
CA SER A 340 -13.33 16.80 20.00
C SER A 340 -14.02 16.08 21.15
N ASP A 341 -13.56 14.90 21.57
CA ASP A 341 -14.05 14.26 22.80
C ASP A 341 -13.23 14.68 24.03
N ASP A 342 -13.07 15.99 24.21
CA ASP A 342 -12.67 16.60 25.47
C ASP A 342 -13.87 17.36 26.06
N TYR A 343 -14.47 16.72 27.07
CA TYR A 343 -15.24 17.36 28.14
C TYR A 343 -16.46 18.22 27.75
N HIS A 344 -17.66 17.63 27.74
CA HIS A 344 -18.85 18.24 28.36
C HIS A 344 -19.70 17.15 29.03
N GLY A 345 -19.40 16.89 30.29
CA GLY A 345 -20.34 16.25 31.20
C GLY A 345 -21.50 17.19 31.44
N ASP A 346 -22.60 16.99 30.72
CA ASP A 346 -23.89 17.56 31.09
C ASP A 346 -24.58 16.64 32.09
N ASP A 347 -24.54 17.07 33.35
CA ASP A 347 -25.37 16.61 34.44
C ASP A 347 -26.85 16.72 34.06
N LEU A 348 -27.50 15.58 33.82
CA LEU A 348 -28.96 15.46 33.84
C LEU A 348 -29.39 14.21 34.61
N HIS A 349 -29.25 14.28 35.94
CA HIS A 349 -30.13 13.51 36.83
C HIS A 349 -30.83 14.45 37.82
N GLY A 350 -31.97 14.98 37.37
CA GLY A 350 -33.08 15.30 38.26
C GLY A 350 -33.79 14.00 38.65
N GLY A 351 -33.90 13.75 39.96
CA GLY A 351 -34.55 12.54 40.49
C GLY A 351 -34.66 12.56 42.01
N ASP A 352 -35.59 13.37 42.50
CA ASP A 352 -36.36 13.26 43.75
C ASP A 352 -35.69 12.74 45.05
N HIS A 353 -35.57 13.69 45.99
CA HIS A 353 -35.55 13.44 47.42
C HIS A 353 -36.81 12.71 47.89
N ARG A 354 -36.65 11.50 48.45
CA ARG A 354 -37.48 11.02 49.56
C ARG A 354 -36.61 10.33 50.61
N SER A 355 -36.60 10.95 51.78
CA SER A 355 -36.25 10.38 53.07
C SER A 355 -37.14 9.20 53.41
N ASP A 356 -36.57 8.13 53.98
CA ASP A 356 -37.10 7.52 55.21
C ASP A 356 -36.08 6.55 55.83
N ASP A 357 -35.91 6.73 57.14
CA ASP A 357 -35.13 5.94 58.09
C ASP A 357 -35.63 4.49 58.20
N HIS A 358 -34.72 3.53 58.36
CA HIS A 358 -34.77 2.54 59.46
C HIS A 358 -33.46 1.70 59.53
N ARG A 359 -32.79 1.80 60.69
CA ARG A 359 -32.29 0.74 61.60
C ARG A 359 -32.18 -0.68 60.99
N SER A 360 -31.22 -1.54 61.27
CA SER A 360 -30.10 -1.67 62.23
C SER A 360 -29.62 -3.12 62.06
N ASP A 361 -28.31 -3.40 62.05
CA ASP A 361 -27.67 -4.51 62.81
C ASP A 361 -26.32 -4.94 62.20
N THR A 362 -25.29 -4.76 63.03
CA THR A 362 -23.98 -5.41 63.03
C THR A 362 -23.94 -6.43 64.19
N PRO A 363 -22.86 -7.19 64.48
CA PRO A 363 -21.71 -7.69 63.69
C PRO A 363 -21.40 -9.18 63.99
N SER A 364 -20.41 -9.78 63.30
CA SER A 364 -19.50 -10.81 63.87
C SER A 364 -18.36 -11.07 62.87
N GLU A 365 -17.18 -10.47 62.99
CA GLU A 365 -16.02 -10.88 63.79
C GLU A 365 -15.37 -12.25 63.47
N ARG A 366 -14.04 -12.16 63.24
CA ARG A 366 -12.94 -13.16 63.36
C ARG A 366 -12.62 -14.08 62.18
N ALA A 367 -11.37 -14.44 61.88
CA ALA A 367 -10.03 -13.93 62.20
C ALA A 367 -9.01 -14.78 61.38
N THR A 368 -7.93 -14.15 60.91
CA THR A 368 -6.53 -14.67 60.79
C THR A 368 -6.26 -16.16 60.49
N HIS A 369 -5.53 -16.44 59.38
CA HIS A 369 -4.14 -16.95 59.43
C HIS A 369 -3.53 -17.20 58.03
N GLN A 370 -2.47 -16.45 57.72
CA GLN A 370 -1.25 -16.91 57.00
C GLN A 370 -0.28 -17.50 58.07
N PRO A 371 0.78 -18.28 57.76
CA PRO A 371 1.68 -18.10 56.60
C PRO A 371 2.30 -19.36 55.94
N ASP A 372 3.01 -19.10 54.84
CA ASP A 372 4.21 -19.70 54.23
C ASP A 372 4.65 -21.16 54.51
N VAL A 373 5.20 -21.80 53.46
CA VAL A 373 6.64 -22.14 53.30
C VAL A 373 6.79 -23.28 52.26
N THR A 374 7.47 -22.99 51.14
CA THR A 374 8.43 -23.78 50.29
C THR A 374 8.16 -25.30 50.02
N ASN A 375 8.53 -25.96 48.92
CA ASN A 375 9.78 -25.92 48.16
C ASN A 375 9.71 -26.92 46.96
N ALA A 376 10.43 -26.59 45.89
CA ALA A 376 11.26 -27.44 45.00
C ALA A 376 10.78 -28.73 44.30
N ASN A 377 11.15 -28.75 43.01
CA ASN A 377 11.72 -29.84 42.19
C ASN A 377 10.81 -30.80 41.39
N ARG A 378 10.77 -30.51 40.07
CA ARG A 378 11.22 -31.33 38.90
C ARG A 378 11.72 -32.76 39.15
N PRO A 379 11.56 -33.69 38.17
CA PRO A 379 12.05 -33.57 36.79
C PRO A 379 11.07 -33.05 35.74
#